data_AF-A0A972S7K9-F1
#
_entry.id   AF-A0A972S7K9-F1
#
_cell.length_a   1.000
_cell.length_b   1.000
_cell.length_c   1.000
_cell.angle_alpha   90.00
_cell.angle_beta   90.00
_cell.angle_gamma   90.00
#
_symmetry.space_group_name_H-M   'P 1'
#
loop_
_entity.id
_entity.type
_entity.pdbx_description
1 polymer ?
#
loop_
_entity_poly.entity_id
_entity_poly.type
_entity_poly.pdbx_seq_one_letter_code
_entity_poly.pdbx_strand_id
1 'polypeptide(L)'
;MVMPQKSIRKFHKKAGLWAGLFLLVLSLTGFFLNHDQWRFQYDWTVSNTLLPESVAEADKKLFQAKTSRPGHANWLIVGGLRGAYISTDGGQQYQLTSRHQIYALRWFEERLLAATESGILQSFDYGQNWQPFALEGLWINALAVDHHKILASIEKTTLVVLNREGGIEHQQGVELPHDELIDEVNLSRLVRDLHYGRGLFDDGWSLLLNDVATWLLIFSILSGTWIWWGLRRLKQRKILLPSLTDANKNRSNKAANIKQMIRLHSYGLVLFSVPLLLLFAVTGVVLDHSEGLGKPLKSVTVKVEHLPPIYRSLREDIWSVDIEYDEEGVWHYRMGNRYGVYESDSLQDWQRVSEGFAYRMKRLGDTLYVSGMGAPSRMYHAETGWLNAKLPHMFRDIYTVNQQNVVFCGHSKKADHHTPKLPDSSFYSIMLTLHDGTFFASWWVWVNDYASLMLLVLLFTGVMRWFKKKHRIGSVRA
;
A
#
# COMPACT_ATOMS: atom_id res chain seq x y z
N MET A 1 -29.63 -9.10 -29.25
CA MET A 1 -29.15 -8.43 -30.48
C MET A 1 -27.62 -8.49 -30.54
N VAL A 2 -27.02 -9.27 -31.44
CA VAL A 2 -25.54 -9.46 -31.47
C VAL A 2 -24.88 -8.30 -32.23
N MET A 3 -24.04 -7.50 -31.56
CA MET A 3 -23.32 -6.40 -32.22
C MET A 3 -22.44 -6.91 -33.39
N PRO A 4 -22.46 -6.20 -34.55
CA PRO A 4 -21.61 -6.54 -35.69
C PRO A 4 -20.12 -6.49 -35.33
N GLN A 5 -19.31 -7.42 -35.86
CA GLN A 5 -17.87 -7.50 -35.57
C GLN A 5 -17.11 -6.22 -35.92
N LYS A 6 -17.52 -5.53 -37.00
CA LYS A 6 -16.97 -4.23 -37.40
C LYS A 6 -17.22 -3.15 -36.33
N SER A 7 -18.38 -3.17 -35.68
CA SER A 7 -18.74 -2.22 -34.61
C SER A 7 -17.92 -2.48 -33.35
N ILE A 8 -17.78 -3.74 -32.92
CA ILE A 8 -16.97 -4.12 -31.75
C ILE A 8 -15.50 -3.68 -31.94
N ARG A 9 -14.91 -3.92 -33.11
CA ARG A 9 -13.53 -3.49 -33.40
C ARG A 9 -13.37 -1.97 -33.38
N LYS A 10 -14.35 -1.22 -33.92
CA LYS A 10 -14.33 0.25 -33.89
C LYS A 10 -14.41 0.77 -32.45
N PHE A 11 -15.28 0.19 -31.64
CA PHE A 11 -15.48 0.60 -30.24
C PHE A 11 -14.25 0.31 -29.39
N HIS A 12 -13.73 -0.93 -29.42
CA HIS A 12 -12.50 -1.32 -28.73
C HIS A 12 -11.32 -0.39 -29.07
N LYS A 13 -11.13 -0.10 -30.37
CA LYS A 13 -10.08 0.82 -30.83
C LYS A 13 -10.28 2.23 -30.30
N LYS A 14 -11.52 2.75 -30.30
CA LYS A 14 -11.80 4.09 -29.77
C LYS A 14 -11.54 4.13 -28.27
N ALA A 15 -12.12 3.22 -27.49
CA ALA A 15 -11.91 3.13 -26.05
C ALA A 15 -10.41 3.09 -25.68
N GLY A 16 -9.63 2.28 -26.38
CA GLY A 16 -8.18 2.19 -26.14
C GLY A 16 -7.41 3.47 -26.44
N LEU A 17 -7.85 4.28 -27.41
CA LEU A 17 -7.22 5.56 -27.71
C LEU A 17 -7.64 6.66 -26.72
N TRP A 18 -8.88 6.64 -26.25
CA TRP A 18 -9.39 7.61 -25.27
C TRP A 18 -8.79 7.38 -23.88
N ALA A 19 -8.75 6.12 -23.43
CA ALA A 19 -8.33 5.77 -22.08
C ALA A 19 -6.84 5.41 -21.97
N GLY A 20 -6.15 5.12 -23.09
CA GLY A 20 -4.82 4.52 -23.07
C GLY A 20 -3.78 5.31 -22.27
N LEU A 21 -3.78 6.64 -22.39
CA LEU A 21 -2.85 7.49 -21.61
C LEU A 21 -3.17 7.45 -20.11
N PHE A 22 -4.44 7.57 -19.74
CA PHE A 22 -4.87 7.55 -18.34
C PHE A 22 -4.60 6.19 -17.69
N LEU A 23 -4.94 5.10 -18.38
CA LEU A 23 -4.63 3.75 -17.91
C LEU A 23 -3.13 3.50 -17.80
N LEU A 24 -2.30 4.11 -18.67
CA LEU A 24 -0.86 4.03 -18.56
C LEU A 24 -0.38 4.73 -17.28
N VAL A 25 -0.86 5.94 -17.01
CA VAL A 25 -0.54 6.68 -15.78
C VAL A 25 -0.98 5.89 -14.55
N LEU A 26 -2.23 5.41 -14.50
CA LEU A 26 -2.74 4.61 -13.38
C LEU A 26 -1.96 3.32 -13.15
N SER A 27 -1.59 2.63 -14.24
CA SER A 27 -0.79 1.41 -14.16
C SER A 27 0.63 1.67 -13.62
N LEU A 28 1.31 2.70 -14.13
CA LEU A 28 2.68 3.04 -13.69
C LEU A 28 2.69 3.52 -12.24
N THR A 29 1.78 4.43 -11.90
CA THR A 29 1.67 4.95 -10.53
C THR A 29 1.27 3.84 -9.55
N GLY A 30 0.31 2.98 -9.90
CA GLY A 30 -0.10 1.86 -9.06
C GLY A 30 1.02 0.85 -8.80
N PHE A 31 1.87 0.57 -9.81
CA PHE A 31 3.07 -0.26 -9.65
C PHE A 31 4.02 0.31 -8.58
N PHE A 32 4.37 1.59 -8.68
CA PHE A 32 5.27 2.21 -7.71
C PHE A 32 4.66 2.26 -6.30
N LEU A 33 3.36 2.58 -6.19
CA LEU A 33 2.67 2.63 -4.89
C LEU A 33 2.56 1.28 -4.19
N ASN A 34 2.53 0.18 -4.94
CA ASN A 34 2.53 -1.18 -4.41
C ASN A 34 3.90 -1.57 -3.80
N HIS A 35 4.98 -0.89 -4.17
CA HIS A 35 6.34 -1.14 -3.67
C HIS A 35 6.82 -0.04 -2.72
N ASP A 36 5.98 0.31 -1.74
CA ASP A 36 6.23 1.39 -0.77
C ASP A 36 7.52 1.21 0.08
N GLN A 37 8.11 0.02 0.12
CA GLN A 37 9.41 -0.25 0.73
C GLN A 37 10.62 0.29 -0.06
N TRP A 38 10.45 0.66 -1.33
CA TRP A 38 11.58 1.12 -2.15
C TRP A 38 12.06 2.52 -1.75
N ARG A 39 13.25 2.57 -1.14
CA ARG A 39 13.87 3.79 -0.63
C ARG A 39 13.96 4.94 -1.64
N PHE A 40 14.30 4.64 -2.90
CA PHE A 40 14.47 5.67 -3.93
C PHE A 40 13.19 6.51 -4.14
N GLN A 41 12.00 5.98 -3.83
CA GLN A 41 10.75 6.71 -3.98
C GLN A 41 10.66 7.91 -3.03
N TYR A 42 11.43 7.90 -1.95
CA TYR A 42 11.45 8.95 -0.94
C TYR A 42 12.67 9.85 -1.06
N ASP A 43 13.79 9.30 -1.55
CA ASP A 43 15.04 10.02 -1.81
C ASP A 43 14.98 10.87 -3.08
N TRP A 44 14.25 10.45 -4.12
CA TRP A 44 14.06 11.27 -5.31
C TRP A 44 12.96 12.31 -5.07
N THR A 45 13.34 13.59 -5.14
CA THR A 45 12.47 14.71 -4.77
C THR A 45 12.34 15.74 -5.88
N VAL A 46 11.23 16.48 -5.87
CA VAL A 46 10.99 17.62 -6.76
C VAL A 46 10.52 18.81 -5.92
N SER A 47 11.05 20.00 -6.21
CA SER A 47 10.70 21.22 -5.48
C SER A 47 9.19 21.48 -5.47
N ASN A 48 8.65 21.85 -4.31
CA ASN A 48 7.25 22.20 -4.14
C ASN A 48 6.85 23.46 -4.92
N THR A 49 7.82 24.25 -5.40
CA THR A 49 7.57 25.37 -6.31
C THR A 49 7.08 24.94 -7.70
N LEU A 50 7.34 23.69 -8.09
CA LEU A 50 6.95 23.12 -9.38
C LEU A 50 5.74 22.19 -9.29
N LEU A 51 5.24 21.94 -8.08
CA LEU A 51 4.22 20.93 -7.80
C LEU A 51 2.94 21.57 -7.27
N PRO A 52 1.77 20.95 -7.50
CA PRO A 52 0.55 21.30 -6.81
C PRO A 52 0.68 21.16 -5.30
N GLU A 53 -0.02 22.01 -4.53
CA GLU A 53 -0.05 21.97 -3.06
C GLU A 53 -0.52 20.60 -2.53
N SER A 54 -1.42 19.92 -3.26
CA SER A 54 -1.88 18.58 -2.91
C SER A 54 -0.75 17.56 -2.76
N VAL A 55 0.35 17.71 -3.50
CA VAL A 55 1.53 16.83 -3.39
C VAL A 55 2.27 17.07 -2.07
N ALA A 56 2.45 18.33 -1.68
CA ALA A 56 3.07 18.68 -0.41
C ALA A 56 2.20 18.22 0.77
N GLU A 57 0.87 18.31 0.66
CA GLU A 57 -0.06 17.77 1.67
C GLU A 57 -0.02 16.24 1.75
N ALA A 58 0.15 15.55 0.63
CA ALA A 58 0.35 14.10 0.63
C ALA A 58 1.66 13.70 1.33
N ASP A 59 2.73 14.47 1.14
CA ASP A 59 4.05 14.21 1.74
C ASP A 59 4.04 14.27 3.27
N LYS A 60 3.20 15.13 3.86
CA LYS A 60 2.98 15.16 5.33
C LYS A 60 2.50 13.84 5.90
N LYS A 61 1.80 13.01 5.10
CA LYS A 61 1.28 11.70 5.53
C LYS A 61 2.36 10.62 5.61
N LEU A 62 3.59 10.91 5.16
CA LEU A 62 4.74 10.00 5.21
C LEU A 62 5.39 9.94 6.58
N PHE A 63 5.13 10.90 7.46
CA PHE A 63 5.56 10.84 8.86
C PHE A 63 4.74 9.81 9.64
N GLN A 64 5.44 8.89 10.30
CA GLN A 64 4.87 7.70 10.93
C GLN A 64 4.97 7.72 12.45
N ALA A 65 5.97 8.41 13.00
CA ALA A 65 6.26 8.39 14.42
C ALA A 65 6.56 9.80 14.92
N LYS A 66 6.16 10.08 16.15
CA LYS A 66 6.47 11.33 16.83
C LYS A 66 6.61 11.07 18.32
N THR A 67 7.64 11.66 18.92
CA THR A 67 7.87 11.63 20.36
C THR A 67 8.47 12.96 20.81
N SER A 68 8.51 13.18 22.11
CA SER A 68 9.25 14.29 22.72
C SER A 68 10.32 13.75 23.65
N ARG A 69 11.35 14.55 23.88
CA ARG A 69 12.34 14.25 24.92
C ARG A 69 11.66 14.26 26.29
N PRO A 70 11.91 13.26 27.15
CA PRO A 70 11.40 13.25 28.52
C PRO A 70 11.78 14.54 29.24
N GLY A 71 10.79 15.20 29.86
CA GLY A 71 10.99 16.46 30.60
C GLY A 71 11.19 17.73 29.73
N HIS A 72 11.21 17.63 28.39
CA HIS A 72 11.46 18.79 27.52
C HIS A 72 10.43 18.90 26.39
N ALA A 73 9.34 19.62 26.66
CA ALA A 73 8.20 19.72 25.74
C ALA A 73 8.50 20.36 24.37
N ASN A 74 9.49 21.25 24.30
CA ASN A 74 9.87 21.89 23.04
C ASN A 74 10.78 21.00 22.17
N TRP A 75 11.31 19.92 22.72
CA TRP A 75 12.18 18.99 22.01
C TRP A 75 11.34 17.86 21.41
N LEU A 76 11.02 17.99 20.13
CA LEU A 76 10.20 17.05 19.38
C LEU A 76 11.06 16.27 18.39
N ILE A 77 10.81 14.97 18.29
CA ILE A 77 11.47 14.07 17.36
C ILE A 77 10.39 13.45 16.48
N VAL A 78 10.51 13.63 15.18
CA VAL A 78 9.55 13.14 14.19
C VAL A 78 10.27 12.21 13.22
N GLY A 79 9.71 11.02 13.01
CA GLY A 79 10.24 10.02 12.09
C GLY A 79 9.22 9.67 11.02
N GLY A 80 9.71 9.41 9.81
CA GLY A 80 8.88 8.93 8.71
C GLY A 80 9.69 8.34 7.57
N LEU A 81 9.03 8.13 6.44
CA LEU A 81 9.67 7.58 5.23
C LEU A 81 10.67 8.55 4.58
N ARG A 82 10.75 9.78 5.09
CA ARG A 82 11.64 10.87 4.65
C ARG A 82 12.85 11.08 5.57
N GLY A 83 12.96 10.33 6.66
CA GLY A 83 14.03 10.52 7.64
C GLY A 83 13.55 10.73 9.07
N ALA A 84 14.51 11.00 9.95
CA ALA A 84 14.30 11.49 11.31
C ALA A 84 14.64 13.00 11.38
N TYR A 85 13.82 13.74 12.11
CA TYR A 85 13.96 15.18 12.28
C TYR A 85 13.79 15.57 13.76
N ILE A 86 14.53 16.59 14.18
CA ILE A 86 14.42 17.21 15.50
C ILE A 86 13.93 18.63 15.38
N SER A 87 13.06 19.03 16.30
CA SER A 87 12.76 20.42 16.62
C SER A 87 13.10 20.69 18.08
N THR A 88 13.71 21.83 18.38
CA THR A 88 14.00 22.29 19.75
C THR A 88 13.15 23.50 20.16
N ASP A 89 12.24 23.94 19.29
CA ASP A 89 11.40 25.13 19.42
C ASP A 89 9.89 24.81 19.42
N GLY A 90 9.53 23.56 19.76
CA GLY A 90 8.13 23.14 19.84
C GLY A 90 7.47 22.87 18.49
N GLY A 91 8.26 22.58 17.46
CA GLY A 91 7.80 22.20 16.12
C GLY A 91 7.71 23.36 15.13
N GLN A 92 8.33 24.50 15.41
CA GLN A 92 8.38 25.63 14.47
C GLN A 92 9.43 25.38 13.38
N GLN A 93 10.60 24.87 13.76
CA GLN A 93 11.68 24.48 12.85
C GLN A 93 12.11 23.04 13.11
N TYR A 94 12.50 22.36 12.03
CA TYR A 94 12.96 20.97 12.07
C TYR A 94 14.30 20.83 11.33
N GLN A 95 15.24 20.13 11.96
CA GLN A 95 16.52 19.74 11.39
C GLN A 95 16.53 18.25 11.10
N LEU A 96 16.97 17.85 9.90
CA LEU A 96 17.17 16.46 9.53
C LEU A 96 18.36 15.87 10.30
N THR A 97 18.17 14.73 10.96
CA THR A 97 19.23 14.04 11.73
C THR A 97 19.52 12.62 11.23
N SER A 98 18.62 12.03 10.45
CA SER A 98 18.86 10.74 9.79
C SER A 98 18.09 10.65 8.48
N ARG A 99 18.69 9.99 7.48
CA ARG A 99 18.05 9.66 6.19
C ARG A 99 17.44 8.26 6.17
N HIS A 100 17.49 7.51 7.27
CA HIS A 100 16.79 6.23 7.36
C HIS A 100 15.29 6.46 7.47
N GLN A 101 14.50 5.61 6.84
CA GLN A 101 13.05 5.57 7.01
C GLN A 101 12.74 5.13 8.43
N ILE A 102 11.88 5.88 9.12
CA ILE A 102 11.52 5.58 10.51
C ILE A 102 10.06 5.13 10.57
N TYR A 103 9.85 3.89 11.03
CA TYR A 103 8.52 3.29 11.17
C TYR A 103 7.95 3.41 12.58
N ALA A 104 8.81 3.44 13.60
CA ALA A 104 8.44 3.62 15.00
C ALA A 104 9.58 4.26 15.80
N LEU A 105 9.22 4.99 16.86
CA LEU A 105 10.16 5.59 17.83
C LEU A 105 9.76 5.14 19.25
N ARG A 106 10.70 4.60 20.03
CA ARG A 106 10.45 4.08 21.39
C ARG A 106 11.56 4.49 22.35
N TRP A 107 11.19 5.13 23.45
CA TRP A 107 12.12 5.39 24.55
C TRP A 107 12.41 4.08 25.26
N PHE A 108 13.69 3.73 25.36
CA PHE A 108 14.16 2.55 26.07
C PHE A 108 15.23 3.01 27.03
N GLU A 109 14.86 3.14 28.31
CA GLU A 109 15.68 3.78 29.34
C GLU A 109 16.08 5.21 28.91
N GLU A 110 17.38 5.53 28.86
CA GLU A 110 17.89 6.86 28.51
C GLU A 110 18.14 7.05 27.00
N ARG A 111 17.87 6.04 26.18
CA ARG A 111 18.08 6.08 24.73
C ARG A 111 16.78 5.99 23.95
N LEU A 112 16.82 6.51 22.73
CA LEU A 112 15.72 6.41 21.78
C LEU A 112 16.03 5.32 20.75
N LEU A 113 15.14 4.35 20.60
CA LEU A 113 15.20 3.35 19.56
C LEU A 113 14.31 3.73 18.37
N ALA A 114 14.75 3.40 17.17
CA ALA A 114 14.00 3.56 15.94
C ALA A 114 13.96 2.25 15.14
N ALA A 115 12.76 1.84 14.76
CA ALA A 115 12.58 0.80 13.75
C ALA A 115 12.73 1.41 12.35
N THR A 116 13.58 0.82 11.52
CA THR A 116 13.93 1.36 10.20
C THR A 116 13.86 0.32 9.09
N GLU A 117 14.12 0.74 7.86
CA GLU A 117 14.26 -0.13 6.70
C GLU A 117 15.53 -1.00 6.72
N SER A 118 16.45 -0.75 7.64
CA SER A 118 17.77 -1.40 7.69
C SER A 118 18.18 -1.85 9.10
N GLY A 119 17.19 -2.14 9.95
CA GLY A 119 17.37 -2.65 11.31
C GLY A 119 16.80 -1.74 12.38
N ILE A 120 17.31 -1.87 13.59
CA ILE A 120 17.02 -0.99 14.72
C ILE A 120 18.19 -0.04 14.89
N LEU A 121 17.91 1.25 14.91
CA LEU A 121 18.88 2.29 15.26
C LEU A 121 18.63 2.77 16.70
N GLN A 122 19.67 3.28 17.33
CA GLN A 122 19.60 3.91 18.65
C GLN A 122 20.22 5.31 18.63
N SER A 123 19.75 6.16 19.53
CA SER A 123 20.31 7.48 19.79
C SER A 123 20.43 7.73 21.29
N PHE A 124 21.61 8.16 21.72
CA PHE A 124 21.93 8.53 23.11
C PHE A 124 21.79 10.03 23.39
N ASP A 125 21.55 10.83 22.35
CA ASP A 125 21.51 12.29 22.40
C ASP A 125 20.16 12.84 21.93
N TYR A 126 19.11 12.08 22.22
CA TYR A 126 17.71 12.43 21.98
C TYR A 126 17.39 12.69 20.50
N GLY A 127 17.95 11.87 19.63
CA GLY A 127 17.71 11.79 18.19
C GLY A 127 18.64 12.63 17.31
N GLN A 128 19.69 13.24 17.89
CA GLN A 128 20.61 14.11 17.14
C GLN A 128 21.55 13.27 16.28
N ASN A 129 22.09 12.19 16.84
CA ASN A 129 22.89 11.20 16.15
C ASN A 129 22.29 9.81 16.32
N TRP A 130 22.43 8.99 15.28
CA TRP A 130 21.88 7.65 15.22
C TRP A 130 22.99 6.67 14.89
N GLN A 131 23.00 5.53 15.59
CA GLN A 131 23.92 4.43 15.32
C GLN A 131 23.17 3.10 15.26
N PRO A 132 23.68 2.09 14.53
CA PRO A 132 23.11 0.75 14.55
C PRO A 132 23.00 0.19 15.98
N PHE A 133 21.97 -0.61 16.21
CA PHE A 133 21.75 -1.31 17.48
C PHE A 133 21.57 -2.82 17.26
N ALA A 134 20.58 -3.22 16.46
CA ALA A 134 20.28 -4.64 16.23
C ALA A 134 19.64 -4.87 14.86
N LEU A 135 19.65 -6.13 14.40
CA LEU A 135 18.95 -6.58 13.19
C LEU A 135 19.37 -5.82 11.92
N GLU A 136 20.67 -5.50 11.78
CA GLU A 136 21.20 -4.73 10.66
C GLU A 136 20.85 -5.36 9.31
N GLY A 137 20.36 -4.53 8.38
CA GLY A 137 19.98 -4.95 7.03
C GLY A 137 18.57 -5.54 6.90
N LEU A 138 17.82 -5.70 8.01
CA LEU A 138 16.45 -6.22 7.99
C LEU A 138 15.42 -5.09 8.11
N TRP A 139 14.29 -5.20 7.40
CA TRP A 139 13.22 -4.20 7.51
C TRP A 139 12.39 -4.43 8.77
N ILE A 140 12.47 -3.48 9.71
CA ILE A 140 11.71 -3.50 10.97
C ILE A 140 10.47 -2.62 10.82
N ASN A 141 9.29 -3.23 10.70
CA ASN A 141 8.04 -2.51 10.45
C ASN A 141 7.32 -2.05 11.74
N ALA A 142 7.60 -2.69 12.87
CA ALA A 142 7.01 -2.37 14.17
C ALA A 142 7.97 -2.67 15.32
N LEU A 143 7.85 -1.90 16.40
CA LEU A 143 8.73 -1.98 17.58
C LEU A 143 7.95 -1.60 18.84
N ALA A 144 8.14 -2.39 19.89
CA ALA A 144 7.70 -2.14 21.25
C ALA A 144 8.83 -2.45 22.23
N VAL A 145 8.80 -1.78 23.38
CA VAL A 145 9.82 -1.92 24.41
C VAL A 145 9.12 -1.92 25.75
N ASP A 146 9.59 -2.76 26.66
CA ASP A 146 9.20 -2.69 28.05
C ASP A 146 10.31 -3.29 28.93
N HIS A 147 10.53 -2.68 30.09
CA HIS A 147 11.62 -3.01 31.02
C HIS A 147 12.97 -3.23 30.32
N HIS A 148 13.41 -4.48 30.18
CA HIS A 148 14.70 -4.87 29.58
C HIS A 148 14.56 -5.61 28.25
N LYS A 149 13.34 -5.70 27.69
CA LYS A 149 13.06 -6.40 26.45
C LYS A 149 12.53 -5.48 25.36
N ILE A 150 12.80 -5.90 24.14
CA ILE A 150 12.39 -5.23 22.93
C ILE A 150 11.70 -6.27 22.06
N LEU A 151 10.45 -6.00 21.66
CA LEU A 151 9.74 -6.81 20.68
C LEU A 151 9.73 -6.06 19.34
N ALA A 152 10.19 -6.74 18.30
CA ALA A 152 10.24 -6.21 16.94
C ALA A 152 9.49 -7.14 15.97
N SER A 153 8.92 -6.54 14.92
CA SER A 153 8.43 -7.29 13.76
C SER A 153 9.33 -7.01 12.56
N ILE A 154 9.77 -8.09 11.91
CA ILE A 154 10.56 -8.07 10.68
C ILE A 154 9.62 -8.36 9.51
N GLU A 155 9.61 -7.49 8.51
CA GLU A 155 8.91 -7.65 7.22
C GLU A 155 7.43 -8.04 7.33
N LYS A 156 6.78 -7.77 8.46
CA LYS A 156 5.41 -8.18 8.81
C LYS A 156 5.20 -9.70 8.94
N THR A 157 6.26 -10.49 9.02
CA THR A 157 6.19 -11.97 9.04
C THR A 157 6.71 -12.60 10.32
N THR A 158 7.76 -12.01 10.89
CA THR A 158 8.54 -12.62 11.97
C THR A 158 8.54 -11.71 13.19
N LEU A 159 8.33 -12.30 14.36
CA LEU A 159 8.53 -11.63 15.64
C LEU A 159 9.91 -11.98 16.20
N VAL A 160 10.58 -10.96 16.73
CA VAL A 160 11.88 -11.10 17.39
C VAL A 160 11.85 -10.42 18.74
N VAL A 161 12.27 -11.14 19.78
CA VAL A 161 12.52 -10.60 21.12
C VAL A 161 14.01 -10.40 21.28
N LEU A 162 14.39 -9.17 21.62
CA LEU A 162 15.76 -8.79 21.91
C LEU A 162 15.91 -8.44 23.39
N ASN A 163 17.08 -8.76 23.94
CA ASN A 163 17.49 -8.29 25.24
C ASN A 163 17.97 -6.82 25.19
N ARG A 164 18.41 -6.30 26.35
CA ARG A 164 18.90 -4.94 26.50
C ARG A 164 20.09 -4.62 25.60
N GLU A 165 20.97 -5.57 25.34
CA GLU A 165 22.16 -5.39 24.51
C GLU A 165 21.88 -5.57 23.00
N GLY A 166 20.64 -5.92 22.62
CA GLY A 166 20.25 -6.17 21.23
C GLY A 166 20.51 -7.60 20.76
N GLY A 167 20.88 -8.50 21.68
CA GLY A 167 20.98 -9.94 21.42
C GLY A 167 19.60 -10.56 21.24
N ILE A 168 19.49 -11.47 20.27
CA ILE A 168 18.25 -12.19 19.98
C ILE A 168 18.02 -13.26 21.04
N GLU A 169 16.92 -13.13 21.79
CA GLU A 169 16.46 -14.16 22.74
C GLU A 169 15.49 -15.14 22.07
N HIS A 170 14.65 -14.62 21.18
CA HIS A 170 13.65 -15.41 20.47
C HIS A 170 13.40 -14.87 19.07
N GLN A 171 13.18 -15.75 18.09
CA GLN A 171 12.84 -15.37 16.73
C GLN A 171 11.97 -16.46 16.09
N GLN A 172 10.76 -16.11 15.66
CA GLN A 172 9.88 -17.04 14.96
C GLN A 172 8.81 -16.33 14.11
N GLY A 173 8.28 -17.06 13.13
CA GLY A 173 7.03 -16.67 12.47
C GLY A 173 5.83 -16.86 13.38
N VAL A 174 4.71 -16.21 13.05
CA VAL A 174 3.46 -16.38 13.79
C VAL A 174 2.51 -17.28 13.03
N GLU A 175 2.02 -18.32 13.71
CA GLU A 175 0.92 -19.16 13.24
C GLU A 175 -0.25 -19.00 14.20
N LEU A 176 -1.40 -18.57 13.69
CA LEU A 176 -2.59 -18.36 14.50
C LEU A 176 -3.46 -19.63 14.48
N PRO A 177 -3.99 -20.06 15.64
CA PRO A 177 -4.98 -21.14 15.69
C PRO A 177 -6.19 -20.81 14.81
N HIS A 178 -6.75 -21.83 14.15
CA HIS A 178 -7.82 -21.62 13.18
C HIS A 178 -9.11 -21.07 13.84
N ASP A 179 -9.36 -21.51 15.08
CA ASP A 179 -10.44 -21.07 15.96
C ASP A 179 -10.29 -19.63 16.46
N GLU A 180 -9.07 -19.07 16.39
CA GLU A 180 -8.77 -17.69 16.79
C GLU A 180 -8.87 -16.69 15.62
N LEU A 181 -9.15 -17.17 14.40
CA LEU A 181 -9.46 -16.34 13.24
C LEU A 181 -10.89 -15.80 13.31
N ILE A 182 -11.19 -14.70 12.61
CA ILE A 182 -12.57 -14.21 12.54
C ILE A 182 -13.38 -15.07 11.57
N ASP A 183 -14.69 -15.18 11.79
CA ASP A 183 -15.56 -15.95 10.89
C ASP A 183 -15.91 -15.20 9.61
N GLU A 184 -15.89 -13.86 9.66
CA GLU A 184 -16.35 -13.02 8.57
C GLU A 184 -15.55 -11.72 8.41
N VAL A 185 -15.40 -11.27 7.18
CA VAL A 185 -14.71 -10.02 6.83
C VAL A 185 -15.66 -9.08 6.11
N ASN A 186 -15.65 -7.80 6.49
CA ASN A 186 -16.40 -6.77 5.76
C ASN A 186 -15.96 -6.68 4.30
N LEU A 187 -16.92 -6.57 3.39
CA LEU A 187 -16.65 -6.44 1.96
C LEU A 187 -15.76 -5.22 1.65
N SER A 188 -15.90 -4.14 2.42
CA SER A 188 -15.00 -2.97 2.32
C SER A 188 -13.53 -3.31 2.57
N ARG A 189 -13.24 -4.24 3.49
CA ARG A 189 -11.88 -4.69 3.79
C ARG A 189 -11.37 -5.57 2.65
N LEU A 190 -12.18 -6.52 2.21
CA LEU A 190 -11.84 -7.39 1.08
C LEU A 190 -11.49 -6.58 -0.18
N VAL A 191 -12.32 -5.61 -0.56
CA VAL A 191 -12.09 -4.75 -1.73
C VAL A 191 -10.74 -4.02 -1.63
N ARG A 192 -10.44 -3.46 -0.47
CA ARG A 192 -9.19 -2.72 -0.23
C ARG A 192 -7.97 -3.63 -0.29
N ASP A 193 -8.05 -4.81 0.32
CA ASP A 193 -6.96 -5.78 0.35
C ASP A 193 -6.69 -6.33 -1.07
N LEU A 194 -7.74 -6.56 -1.87
CA LEU A 194 -7.61 -6.94 -3.27
C LEU A 194 -6.97 -5.83 -4.11
N HIS A 195 -7.35 -4.56 -3.90
CA HIS A 195 -6.79 -3.44 -4.65
C HIS A 195 -5.29 -3.25 -4.36
N TYR A 196 -4.88 -3.32 -3.09
CA TYR A 196 -3.48 -3.14 -2.68
C TYR A 196 -2.61 -4.38 -2.83
N GLY A 197 -3.11 -5.47 -3.43
CA GLY A 197 -2.31 -6.67 -3.65
C GLY A 197 -1.96 -7.41 -2.36
N ARG A 198 -2.92 -7.47 -1.42
CA ARG A 198 -2.79 -8.13 -0.09
C ARG A 198 -3.99 -9.03 0.22
N GLY A 199 -4.71 -9.46 -0.81
CA GLY A 199 -6.05 -10.05 -0.65
C GLY A 199 -6.23 -11.44 -1.22
N LEU A 200 -5.23 -12.06 -1.86
CA LEU A 200 -5.37 -13.37 -2.52
C LEU A 200 -4.53 -14.46 -1.84
N PHE A 201 -3.21 -14.31 -1.87
CA PHE A 201 -2.22 -15.31 -1.45
C PHE A 201 -1.10 -14.66 -0.62
N ASP A 202 -0.46 -15.45 0.25
CA ASP A 202 0.74 -15.10 1.03
C ASP A 202 2.02 -15.12 0.19
N ASP A 203 3.17 -15.01 0.85
CA ASP A 203 4.53 -15.10 0.31
C ASP A 203 4.79 -14.11 -0.85
N GLY A 204 4.19 -12.91 -0.76
CA GLY A 204 4.27 -11.89 -1.79
C GLY A 204 3.52 -12.21 -3.10
N TRP A 205 2.81 -13.33 -3.21
CA TRP A 205 2.11 -13.71 -4.45
C TRP A 205 1.00 -12.74 -4.82
N SER A 206 0.27 -12.20 -3.84
CA SER A 206 -0.75 -11.18 -4.11
C SER A 206 -0.15 -9.96 -4.80
N LEU A 207 1.02 -9.50 -4.33
CA LEU A 207 1.75 -8.37 -4.90
C LEU A 207 2.25 -8.70 -6.31
N LEU A 208 2.84 -9.87 -6.50
CA LEU A 208 3.32 -10.33 -7.80
C LEU A 208 2.19 -10.39 -8.84
N LEU A 209 0.99 -10.84 -8.47
CA LEU A 209 -0.17 -10.85 -9.37
C LEU A 209 -0.60 -9.43 -9.78
N ASN A 210 -0.55 -8.46 -8.86
CA ASN A 210 -0.76 -7.06 -9.18
C ASN A 210 0.29 -6.56 -10.20
N ASP A 211 1.57 -6.90 -10.02
CA ASP A 211 2.65 -6.49 -10.91
C ASP A 211 2.48 -7.10 -12.31
N VAL A 212 2.18 -8.39 -12.38
CA VAL A 212 1.92 -9.09 -13.64
C VAL A 212 0.74 -8.43 -14.38
N ALA A 213 -0.36 -8.15 -13.68
CA ALA A 213 -1.50 -7.48 -14.29
C ALA A 213 -1.15 -6.07 -14.79
N THR A 214 -0.34 -5.34 -14.03
CA THR A 214 0.16 -4.01 -14.39
C THR A 214 0.99 -4.05 -15.68
N TRP A 215 1.98 -4.94 -15.76
CA TRP A 215 2.80 -5.09 -16.96
C TRP A 215 1.99 -5.56 -18.17
N LEU A 216 0.99 -6.43 -17.97
CA LEU A 216 0.07 -6.85 -19.02
C LEU A 216 -0.82 -5.70 -19.51
N LEU A 217 -1.25 -4.80 -18.62
CA LEU A 217 -1.99 -3.59 -19.00
C LEU A 217 -1.10 -2.62 -19.79
N ILE A 218 0.11 -2.33 -19.30
CA ILE A 218 1.10 -1.50 -20.01
C ILE A 218 1.37 -2.07 -21.40
N PHE A 219 1.65 -3.37 -21.47
CA PHE A 219 1.85 -4.06 -22.75
C PHE A 219 0.63 -3.91 -23.66
N SER A 220 -0.59 -4.09 -23.14
CA SER A 220 -1.83 -3.96 -23.90
C SER A 220 -2.02 -2.56 -24.47
N ILE A 221 -1.69 -1.52 -23.70
CA ILE A 221 -1.77 -0.11 -24.13
C ILE A 221 -0.74 0.18 -25.22
N LEU A 222 0.54 -0.17 -24.98
CA LEU A 222 1.63 0.11 -25.91
C LEU A 222 1.46 -0.66 -27.22
N SER A 223 1.17 -1.96 -27.13
CA SER A 223 0.92 -2.79 -28.31
C SER A 223 -0.32 -2.35 -29.07
N GLY A 224 -1.42 -2.01 -28.39
CA GLY A 224 -2.64 -1.49 -29.01
C GLY A 224 -2.42 -0.18 -29.76
N THR A 225 -1.70 0.76 -29.14
CA THR A 225 -1.34 2.06 -29.73
C THR A 225 -0.41 1.89 -30.93
N TRP A 226 0.60 1.03 -30.81
CA TRP A 226 1.53 0.73 -31.90
C TRP A 226 0.83 0.07 -33.09
N ILE A 227 -0.07 -0.90 -32.85
CA ILE A 227 -0.89 -1.52 -33.90
C ILE A 227 -1.73 -0.47 -34.62
N TRP A 228 -2.40 0.41 -33.87
CA TRP A 228 -3.23 1.47 -34.45
C TRP A 228 -2.41 2.39 -35.36
N TRP A 229 -1.27 2.87 -34.86
CA TRP A 229 -0.39 3.77 -35.58
C TRP A 229 0.22 3.11 -36.83
N GLY A 230 0.68 1.86 -36.70
CA GLY A 230 1.22 1.06 -37.81
C GLY A 230 0.19 0.85 -38.92
N LEU A 231 -1.05 0.49 -38.57
CA LEU A 231 -2.14 0.35 -39.53
C LEU A 231 -2.51 1.68 -40.22
N ARG A 232 -2.49 2.79 -39.48
CA ARG A 232 -2.74 4.13 -40.03
C ARG A 232 -1.67 4.52 -41.05
N ARG A 233 -0.39 4.32 -40.73
CA ARG A 233 0.73 4.56 -41.64
C ARG A 233 0.66 3.70 -42.90
N LEU A 234 0.34 2.40 -42.77
CA LEU A 234 0.17 1.53 -43.94
C LEU A 234 -0.99 1.99 -44.84
N LYS A 235 -2.10 2.48 -44.27
CA LYS A 235 -3.23 3.00 -45.05
C LYS A 235 -2.86 4.30 -45.78
N GLN A 236 -2.17 5.23 -45.12
CA GLN A 236 -1.72 6.48 -45.74
C GLN A 236 -0.71 6.24 -46.86
N ARG A 237 0.25 5.33 -46.67
CA ARG A 237 1.25 4.99 -47.71
C ARG A 237 0.64 4.26 -48.90
N LYS A 238 -0.42 3.46 -48.70
CA LYS A 238 -1.17 2.83 -49.82
C LYS A 238 -1.82 3.88 -50.74
N ILE A 239 -2.14 5.05 -50.20
CA ILE A 239 -2.73 6.17 -50.96
C ILE A 239 -1.64 6.96 -51.68
N LEU A 240 -0.43 7.04 -51.12
CA LEU A 240 0.64 7.92 -51.62
C LEU A 240 1.65 7.28 -52.61
N LEU A 241 1.86 5.95 -52.61
CA LEU A 241 2.80 5.27 -53.52
C LEU A 241 2.25 3.91 -54.00
N PRO A 242 1.64 3.83 -55.19
CA PRO A 242 1.10 2.58 -55.76
C PRO A 242 2.18 1.63 -56.32
N SER A 243 3.30 2.14 -56.83
CA SER A 243 4.29 1.35 -57.56
C SER A 243 5.71 1.69 -57.14
N LEU A 244 6.41 0.76 -56.48
CA LEU A 244 7.87 0.61 -56.45
C LEU A 244 8.18 -0.74 -55.76
N THR A 245 8.98 -1.58 -56.41
CA THR A 245 9.23 -3.00 -56.07
C THR A 245 9.96 -3.19 -54.74
N ASP A 246 10.89 -2.30 -54.37
CA ASP A 246 11.58 -2.35 -53.06
C ASP A 246 10.72 -1.84 -51.90
N ALA A 247 9.80 -0.92 -52.20
CA ALA A 247 8.78 -0.50 -51.24
C ALA A 247 7.85 -1.66 -50.87
N ASN A 248 7.65 -2.64 -51.78
CA ASN A 248 6.83 -3.82 -51.50
C ASN A 248 7.46 -4.80 -50.51
N LYS A 249 8.79 -5.04 -50.55
CA LYS A 249 9.49 -5.93 -49.61
C LYS A 249 9.56 -5.35 -48.19
N ASN A 250 9.88 -4.07 -48.05
CA ASN A 250 9.86 -3.41 -46.74
C ASN A 250 8.44 -3.27 -46.16
N ARG A 251 7.43 -3.17 -47.03
CA ARG A 251 6.01 -3.15 -46.65
C ARG A 251 5.50 -4.51 -46.22
N SER A 252 5.93 -5.60 -46.87
CA SER A 252 5.54 -6.97 -46.46
C SER A 252 6.09 -7.30 -45.07
N ASN A 253 7.35 -6.94 -44.79
CA ASN A 253 7.97 -7.12 -43.47
C ASN A 253 7.25 -6.33 -42.38
N LYS A 254 6.93 -5.04 -42.62
CA LYS A 254 6.17 -4.22 -41.65
C LYS A 254 4.75 -4.74 -41.43
N ALA A 255 4.08 -5.20 -42.48
CA ALA A 255 2.75 -5.81 -42.36
C ALA A 255 2.79 -7.15 -41.59
N ALA A 256 3.85 -7.94 -41.77
CA ALA A 256 4.10 -9.17 -41.01
C ALA A 256 4.29 -8.87 -39.52
N ASN A 257 5.12 -7.87 -39.18
CA ASN A 257 5.35 -7.46 -37.79
C ASN A 257 4.05 -6.97 -37.13
N ILE A 258 3.23 -6.17 -37.83
CA ILE A 258 1.92 -5.73 -37.32
C ILE A 258 0.99 -6.93 -37.11
N LYS A 259 0.98 -7.91 -38.03
CA LYS A 259 0.17 -9.13 -37.89
C LYS A 259 0.62 -9.96 -36.69
N GLN A 260 1.93 -10.08 -36.46
CA GLN A 260 2.48 -10.75 -35.28
C GLN A 260 2.08 -10.03 -33.99
N MET A 261 2.21 -8.71 -33.92
CA MET A 261 1.80 -7.96 -32.74
C MET A 261 0.29 -8.04 -32.49
N ILE A 262 -0.55 -8.03 -33.54
CA ILE A 262 -1.99 -8.28 -33.40
C ILE A 262 -2.24 -9.66 -32.81
N ARG A 263 -1.45 -10.67 -33.18
CA ARG A 263 -1.56 -12.00 -32.57
C ARG A 263 -1.18 -11.93 -31.08
N LEU A 264 -0.03 -11.36 -30.73
CA LEU A 264 0.42 -11.11 -29.34
C LEU A 264 -0.63 -10.41 -28.49
N HIS A 265 -1.10 -9.26 -28.95
CA HIS A 265 -2.16 -8.48 -28.30
C HIS A 265 -3.51 -9.21 -28.21
N SER A 266 -3.75 -10.26 -29.01
CA SER A 266 -4.99 -11.05 -28.97
C SER A 266 -4.78 -12.51 -28.54
N TYR A 267 -3.62 -12.87 -27.98
CA TYR A 267 -3.35 -14.20 -27.46
C TYR A 267 -3.93 -14.38 -26.04
N GLY A 268 -4.00 -15.63 -25.60
CA GLY A 268 -4.50 -16.00 -24.28
C GLY A 268 -3.76 -15.35 -23.11
N LEU A 269 -2.51 -14.93 -23.30
CA LEU A 269 -1.73 -14.21 -22.29
C LEU A 269 -2.38 -12.89 -21.85
N VAL A 270 -3.04 -12.16 -22.76
CA VAL A 270 -3.82 -10.95 -22.41
C VAL A 270 -5.21 -11.31 -21.86
N LEU A 271 -5.69 -12.53 -22.09
CA LEU A 271 -6.93 -13.01 -21.46
C LEU A 271 -6.71 -13.47 -20.01
N PHE A 272 -5.51 -13.97 -19.71
CA PHE A 272 -5.11 -14.32 -18.35
C PHE A 272 -5.19 -13.11 -17.41
N SER A 273 -4.90 -11.90 -17.89
CA SER A 273 -5.05 -10.68 -17.08
C SER A 273 -6.48 -10.21 -16.90
N VAL A 274 -7.47 -10.74 -17.64
CA VAL A 274 -8.85 -10.23 -17.58
C VAL A 274 -9.44 -10.28 -16.17
N PRO A 275 -9.35 -11.39 -15.40
CA PRO A 275 -9.89 -11.42 -14.04
C PRO A 275 -9.21 -10.41 -13.11
N LEU A 276 -7.89 -10.26 -13.22
CA LEU A 276 -7.12 -9.33 -12.38
C LEU A 276 -7.42 -7.87 -12.73
N LEU A 277 -7.45 -7.52 -14.03
CA LEU A 277 -7.77 -6.16 -14.49
C LEU A 277 -9.23 -5.79 -14.25
N LEU A 278 -10.15 -6.76 -14.33
CA LEU A 278 -11.55 -6.58 -13.95
C LEU A 278 -11.64 -6.22 -12.46
N LEU A 279 -10.91 -6.96 -11.62
CA LEU A 279 -10.84 -6.71 -10.20
C LEU A 279 -10.31 -5.30 -9.93
N PHE A 280 -9.17 -4.86 -10.51
CA PHE A 280 -8.65 -3.50 -10.25
C PHE A 280 -9.58 -2.40 -10.74
N ALA A 281 -10.23 -2.57 -11.90
CA ALA A 281 -11.18 -1.58 -12.41
C ALA A 281 -12.37 -1.41 -11.44
N VAL A 282 -12.88 -2.51 -10.89
CA VAL A 282 -14.02 -2.47 -9.95
C VAL A 282 -13.58 -1.95 -8.58
N THR A 283 -12.50 -2.48 -8.03
CA THR A 283 -12.03 -2.08 -6.70
C THR A 283 -11.54 -0.63 -6.68
N GLY A 284 -10.94 -0.13 -7.77
CA GLY A 284 -10.54 1.27 -7.92
C GLY A 284 -11.72 2.24 -7.80
N VAL A 285 -12.77 2.03 -8.60
CA VAL A 285 -14.01 2.85 -8.52
C VAL A 285 -14.62 2.80 -7.12
N VAL A 286 -14.59 1.64 -6.47
CA VAL A 286 -15.12 1.51 -5.11
C VAL A 286 -14.32 2.33 -4.10
N LEU A 287 -12.99 2.33 -4.18
CA LEU A 287 -12.13 3.09 -3.27
C LEU A 287 -12.21 4.59 -3.50
N ASP A 288 -12.29 5.01 -4.75
CA ASP A 288 -12.47 6.40 -5.19
C ASP A 288 -13.75 7.02 -4.59
N HIS A 289 -14.79 6.21 -4.35
CA HIS A 289 -16.06 6.62 -3.75
C HIS A 289 -16.29 6.09 -2.34
N SER A 290 -15.22 5.93 -1.56
CA SER A 290 -15.29 5.35 -0.20
C SER A 290 -16.24 6.09 0.76
N GLU A 291 -16.47 7.40 0.59
CA GLU A 291 -17.44 8.16 1.39
C GLU A 291 -18.89 7.71 1.15
N GLY A 292 -19.25 7.42 -0.10
CA GLY A 292 -20.60 6.99 -0.49
C GLY A 292 -20.82 5.48 -0.38
N LEU A 293 -19.83 4.70 -0.83
CA LEU A 293 -19.91 3.23 -0.88
C LEU A 293 -19.43 2.56 0.40
N GLY A 294 -18.69 3.26 1.26
CA GLY A 294 -18.09 2.67 2.45
C GLY A 294 -19.10 2.12 3.45
N LYS A 295 -20.23 2.80 3.68
CA LYS A 295 -21.28 2.32 4.60
C LYS A 295 -21.96 1.04 4.07
N PRO A 296 -22.49 1.00 2.84
CA PRO A 296 -23.04 -0.24 2.27
C PRO A 296 -22.05 -1.41 2.27
N LEU A 297 -20.77 -1.17 1.98
CA LEU A 297 -19.77 -2.22 1.94
C LEU A 297 -19.36 -2.72 3.34
N LYS A 298 -19.53 -1.91 4.37
CA LYS A 298 -19.34 -2.33 5.76
C LYS A 298 -20.53 -3.11 6.33
N SER A 299 -21.72 -2.99 5.73
CA SER A 299 -22.89 -3.79 6.13
C SER A 299 -22.94 -5.17 5.48
N VAL A 300 -22.06 -5.45 4.52
CA VAL A 300 -21.96 -6.77 3.88
C VAL A 300 -20.71 -7.47 4.40
N THR A 301 -20.90 -8.64 4.98
CA THR A 301 -19.82 -9.51 5.44
C THR A 301 -19.69 -10.72 4.52
N VAL A 302 -18.47 -11.24 4.42
CA VAL A 302 -18.15 -12.45 3.65
C VAL A 302 -17.47 -13.43 4.60
N LYS A 303 -18.01 -14.65 4.68
CA LYS A 303 -17.44 -15.69 5.53
C LYS A 303 -16.04 -16.10 5.06
N VAL A 304 -15.14 -16.34 6.01
CA VAL A 304 -13.73 -16.70 5.74
C VAL A 304 -13.59 -17.98 4.89
N GLU A 305 -14.55 -18.91 4.98
CA GLU A 305 -14.60 -20.10 4.11
C GLU A 305 -14.66 -19.79 2.61
N HIS A 306 -15.24 -18.64 2.24
CA HIS A 306 -15.33 -18.15 0.87
C HIS A 306 -14.23 -17.16 0.50
N LEU A 307 -13.39 -16.77 1.47
CA LEU A 307 -12.30 -15.84 1.24
C LEU A 307 -11.04 -16.56 0.72
N PRO A 308 -10.17 -15.81 0.03
CA PRO A 308 -8.88 -16.32 -0.42
C PRO A 308 -7.99 -16.83 0.73
N PRO A 309 -6.99 -17.70 0.44
CA PRO A 309 -6.15 -18.33 1.45
C PRO A 309 -5.51 -17.39 2.48
N ILE A 310 -5.15 -16.16 2.07
CA ILE A 310 -4.49 -15.18 2.96
C ILE A 310 -5.28 -14.84 4.23
N TYR A 311 -6.61 -15.03 4.20
CA TYR A 311 -7.51 -14.79 5.33
C TYR A 311 -7.50 -15.94 6.36
N ARG A 312 -6.79 -17.04 6.07
CA ARG A 312 -6.67 -18.21 6.95
C ARG A 312 -5.27 -18.40 7.52
N SER A 313 -4.28 -17.72 6.94
CA SER A 313 -2.86 -17.81 7.32
C SER A 313 -2.40 -16.60 8.11
N LEU A 314 -2.65 -15.38 7.60
CA LEU A 314 -2.19 -14.10 8.13
C LEU A 314 -0.67 -14.03 8.40
N ARG A 315 0.12 -14.87 7.73
CA ARG A 315 1.56 -15.02 7.96
C ARG A 315 2.37 -13.76 7.63
N GLU A 316 1.87 -12.93 6.71
CA GLU A 316 2.50 -11.66 6.30
C GLU A 316 1.71 -10.42 6.77
N ASP A 317 0.98 -10.54 7.88
CA ASP A 317 0.02 -9.53 8.33
C ASP A 317 0.31 -8.97 9.74
N ILE A 318 1.57 -8.96 10.18
CA ILE A 318 1.96 -8.30 11.44
C ILE A 318 2.15 -6.80 11.19
N TRP A 319 1.19 -5.99 11.63
CA TRP A 319 1.19 -4.53 11.41
C TRP A 319 1.76 -3.73 12.57
N SER A 320 1.59 -4.24 13.78
CA SER A 320 2.03 -3.58 15.00
C SER A 320 2.31 -4.60 16.10
N VAL A 321 3.11 -4.21 17.09
CA VAL A 321 3.50 -5.07 18.22
C VAL A 321 3.45 -4.28 19.52
N ASP A 322 3.24 -4.98 20.62
CA ASP A 322 3.33 -4.49 21.99
C ASP A 322 3.92 -5.58 22.91
N ILE A 323 4.60 -5.18 23.97
CA ILE A 323 5.15 -6.06 24.99
C ILE A 323 4.91 -5.42 26.36
N GLU A 324 4.57 -6.22 27.34
CA GLU A 324 4.30 -5.79 28.71
C GLU A 324 4.80 -6.85 29.68
N TYR A 325 5.50 -6.41 30.72
CA TYR A 325 5.82 -7.20 31.89
C TYR A 325 4.84 -6.81 32.99
N ASP A 326 4.02 -7.77 33.42
CA ASP A 326 3.00 -7.51 34.44
C ASP A 326 3.57 -7.60 35.87
N GLU A 327 2.73 -7.27 36.84
CA GLU A 327 3.07 -7.33 38.27
C GLU A 327 3.28 -8.76 38.78
N GLU A 328 2.74 -9.76 38.08
CA GLU A 328 2.89 -11.19 38.40
C GLU A 328 4.21 -11.77 37.86
N GLY A 329 4.96 -10.98 37.11
CA GLY A 329 6.26 -11.32 36.56
C GLY A 329 6.19 -12.11 35.25
N VAL A 330 5.08 -11.98 34.51
CA VAL A 330 4.82 -12.62 33.22
C VAL A 330 4.96 -11.61 32.09
N TRP A 331 5.50 -12.09 30.97
CA TRP A 331 5.61 -11.31 29.74
C TRP A 331 4.41 -11.54 28.84
N HIS A 332 3.67 -10.48 28.55
CA HIS A 332 2.57 -10.45 27.59
C HIS A 332 3.07 -9.91 26.26
N TYR A 333 3.10 -10.76 25.24
CA TYR A 333 3.45 -10.37 23.88
C TYR A 333 2.19 -10.16 23.06
N ARG A 334 2.09 -9.02 22.38
CA ARG A 334 0.93 -8.70 21.54
C ARG A 334 1.35 -8.39 20.11
N MET A 335 0.57 -8.92 19.17
CA MET A 335 0.67 -8.55 17.77
C MET A 335 -0.66 -8.06 17.21
N GLY A 336 -0.60 -7.03 16.38
CA GLY A 336 -1.75 -6.47 15.69
C GLY A 336 -1.75 -6.86 14.22
N ASN A 337 -2.90 -7.36 13.74
CA ASN A 337 -3.12 -7.70 12.34
C ASN A 337 -4.47 -7.13 11.83
N ARG A 338 -4.91 -7.55 10.64
CA ARG A 338 -6.17 -7.09 10.04
C ARG A 338 -7.43 -7.49 10.80
N TYR A 339 -7.36 -8.53 11.63
CA TYR A 339 -8.48 -9.04 12.41
C TYR A 339 -8.54 -8.43 13.79
N GLY A 340 -7.39 -8.11 14.38
CA GLY A 340 -7.39 -7.78 15.79
C GLY A 340 -6.02 -7.60 16.41
N VAL A 341 -6.04 -7.60 17.74
CA VAL A 341 -4.87 -7.81 18.58
C VAL A 341 -4.91 -9.25 19.08
N TYR A 342 -3.80 -9.94 18.93
CA TYR A 342 -3.55 -11.26 19.47
C TYR A 342 -2.52 -11.14 20.58
N GLU A 343 -2.69 -11.92 21.63
CA GLU A 343 -1.86 -11.95 22.83
C GLU A 343 -1.32 -13.37 23.05
N SER A 344 -0.10 -13.45 23.59
CA SER A 344 0.56 -14.70 23.94
C SER A 344 1.58 -14.44 25.04
N ASP A 345 1.69 -15.37 25.99
CA ASP A 345 2.71 -15.31 27.05
C ASP A 345 4.00 -16.08 26.67
N SER A 346 3.86 -17.01 25.72
CA SER A 346 4.95 -17.89 25.28
C SER A 346 5.47 -17.54 23.88
N LEU A 347 4.75 -16.69 23.15
CA LEU A 347 4.82 -16.47 21.70
C LEU A 347 4.31 -17.67 20.87
N GLN A 348 3.99 -18.83 21.46
CA GLN A 348 3.47 -19.99 20.71
C GLN A 348 1.94 -19.99 20.65
N ASP A 349 1.29 -19.78 21.78
CA ASP A 349 -0.16 -19.88 21.91
C ASP A 349 -0.78 -18.49 21.84
N TRP A 350 -1.45 -18.20 20.72
CA TRP A 350 -2.02 -16.88 20.45
C TRP A 350 -3.52 -16.88 20.65
N GLN A 351 -4.03 -15.90 21.41
CA GLN A 351 -5.47 -15.68 21.61
C GLN A 351 -5.87 -14.29 21.13
N ARG A 352 -7.02 -14.18 20.45
CA ARG A 352 -7.53 -12.89 19.99
C ARG A 352 -8.18 -12.15 21.16
N VAL A 353 -7.53 -11.08 21.60
CA VAL A 353 -7.99 -10.27 22.76
C VAL A 353 -8.74 -9.01 22.35
N SER A 354 -8.67 -8.59 21.07
CA SER A 354 -9.36 -7.40 20.59
C SER A 354 -9.72 -7.48 19.11
N GLU A 355 -10.95 -7.14 18.74
CA GLU A 355 -11.41 -7.20 17.34
C GLU A 355 -11.24 -5.87 16.60
N GLY A 356 -10.94 -5.97 15.30
CA GLY A 356 -10.74 -4.86 14.38
C GLY A 356 -9.27 -4.62 14.04
N PHE A 357 -9.01 -4.19 12.81
CA PHE A 357 -7.64 -3.99 12.29
C PHE A 357 -6.77 -3.14 13.24
N ALA A 358 -5.77 -3.75 13.86
CA ALA A 358 -4.76 -3.11 14.71
C ALA A 358 -3.59 -2.57 13.87
N TYR A 359 -3.76 -1.36 13.33
CA TYR A 359 -2.82 -0.73 12.41
C TYR A 359 -1.54 -0.21 13.10
N ARG A 360 -1.68 0.41 14.27
CA ARG A 360 -0.56 0.88 15.11
C ARG A 360 -0.86 0.58 16.57
N MET A 361 0.18 0.22 17.31
CA MET A 361 0.12 0.02 18.76
C MET A 361 1.25 0.79 19.43
N LYS A 362 0.95 1.40 20.58
CA LYS A 362 1.94 2.01 21.45
C LYS A 362 1.43 2.07 22.88
N ARG A 363 2.30 1.64 23.79
CA ARG A 363 2.12 1.74 25.23
C ARG A 363 2.69 3.05 25.76
N LEU A 364 1.93 3.72 26.63
CA LEU A 364 2.35 4.88 27.42
C LEU A 364 1.94 4.63 28.87
N GLY A 365 2.92 4.38 29.74
CA GLY A 365 2.65 3.85 31.08
C GLY A 365 1.87 2.53 30.99
N ASP A 366 0.81 2.42 31.78
CA ASP A 366 0.02 1.19 31.89
C ASP A 366 -1.10 1.08 30.83
N THR A 367 -1.13 2.02 29.88
CA THR A 367 -2.14 2.05 28.82
C THR A 367 -1.54 1.74 27.45
N LEU A 368 -2.06 0.70 26.81
CA LEU A 368 -1.83 0.38 25.41
C LEU A 368 -2.87 1.09 24.53
N TYR A 369 -2.41 1.85 23.54
CA TYR A 369 -3.26 2.51 22.55
C TYR A 369 -3.18 1.82 21.20
N VAL A 370 -4.34 1.55 20.59
CA VAL A 370 -4.46 0.83 19.32
C VAL A 370 -5.20 1.68 18.29
N SER A 371 -4.51 1.98 17.19
CA SER A 371 -5.05 2.69 16.03
C SER A 371 -5.76 1.72 15.09
N GLY A 372 -6.98 2.07 14.68
CA GLY A 372 -7.76 1.30 13.72
C GLY A 372 -7.70 1.87 12.30
N MET A 373 -7.41 1.03 11.29
CA MET A 373 -7.54 1.39 9.87
C MET A 373 -8.82 0.82 9.26
N GLY A 374 -9.92 1.56 9.43
CA GLY A 374 -11.27 1.14 9.08
C GLY A 374 -12.04 0.49 10.23
N ALA A 375 -11.38 0.29 11.37
CA ALA A 375 -11.94 -0.09 12.67
C ALA A 375 -11.86 1.09 13.68
N PRO A 376 -12.62 1.08 14.78
CA PRO A 376 -12.47 2.04 15.87
C PRO A 376 -11.08 1.99 16.52
N SER A 377 -10.63 3.12 17.04
CA SER A 377 -9.47 3.18 17.92
C SER A 377 -9.84 2.57 19.28
N ARG A 378 -8.90 1.85 19.90
CA ARG A 378 -9.10 1.11 21.14
C ARG A 378 -7.97 1.40 22.12
N MET A 379 -8.21 1.10 23.39
CA MET A 379 -7.19 1.12 24.42
C MET A 379 -7.32 -0.12 25.31
N TYR A 380 -6.21 -0.54 25.89
CA TYR A 380 -6.16 -1.58 26.90
C TYR A 380 -5.45 -1.03 28.14
N HIS A 381 -5.97 -1.39 29.31
CA HIS A 381 -5.40 -1.10 30.61
C HIS A 381 -5.71 -2.30 31.52
N ALA A 382 -4.77 -2.72 32.36
CA ALA A 382 -4.92 -3.92 33.19
C ALA A 382 -6.21 -3.89 34.04
N GLU A 383 -6.52 -2.74 34.65
CA GLU A 383 -7.70 -2.60 35.51
C GLU A 383 -9.04 -2.58 34.77
N THR A 384 -9.09 -2.05 33.54
CA THR A 384 -10.36 -1.81 32.83
C THR A 384 -10.56 -2.72 31.62
N GLY A 385 -9.53 -3.48 31.24
CA GLY A 385 -9.49 -4.26 30.02
C GLY A 385 -9.57 -3.41 28.76
N TRP A 386 -10.06 -4.03 27.68
CA TRP A 386 -10.21 -3.42 26.36
C TRP A 386 -11.42 -2.47 26.28
N LEU A 387 -11.16 -1.23 25.87
CA LEU A 387 -12.18 -0.20 25.71
C LEU A 387 -12.08 0.50 24.34
N ASN A 388 -13.23 0.93 23.83
CA ASN A 388 -13.25 1.83 22.67
C ASN A 388 -12.73 3.22 23.07
N ALA A 389 -11.68 3.67 22.39
CA ALA A 389 -11.05 4.95 22.66
C ALA A 389 -11.65 6.04 21.76
N LYS A 390 -12.05 7.18 22.35
CA LYS A 390 -12.52 8.37 21.61
C LYS A 390 -11.35 9.14 20.99
N LEU A 391 -10.53 8.45 20.21
CA LEU A 391 -9.35 9.00 19.56
C LEU A 391 -9.57 9.21 18.06
N PRO A 392 -8.79 10.09 17.41
CA PRO A 392 -8.74 10.18 15.95
C PRO A 392 -8.58 8.81 15.30
N HIS A 393 -9.27 8.62 14.18
CA HIS A 393 -9.15 7.42 13.36
C HIS A 393 -7.76 7.39 12.68
N MET A 394 -7.18 6.19 12.48
CA MET A 394 -5.88 6.02 11.81
C MET A 394 -4.77 6.96 12.33
N PHE A 395 -4.69 7.18 13.64
CA PHE A 395 -3.54 7.88 14.19
C PHE A 395 -2.25 7.08 13.93
N ARG A 396 -1.14 7.79 13.74
CA ARG A 396 0.16 7.22 13.39
C ARG A 396 0.97 6.89 14.64
N ASP A 397 0.88 7.75 15.64
CA ASP A 397 1.58 7.61 16.91
C ASP A 397 0.83 8.32 18.05
N ILE A 398 1.25 8.09 19.29
CA ILE A 398 0.81 8.81 20.49
C ILE A 398 2.02 9.05 21.40
N TYR A 399 2.14 10.22 22.01
CA TYR A 399 3.30 10.54 22.84
C TYR A 399 2.97 11.54 23.94
N THR A 400 3.83 11.63 24.96
CA THR A 400 3.55 12.45 26.15
C THR A 400 4.34 13.76 26.13
N VAL A 401 3.63 14.88 26.14
CA VAL A 401 4.20 16.24 26.25
C VAL A 401 3.58 16.93 27.46
N ASN A 402 4.38 17.49 28.36
CA ASN A 402 3.88 18.17 29.57
C ASN A 402 2.86 17.31 30.34
N GLN A 403 3.15 16.02 30.53
CA GLN A 403 2.28 15.04 31.20
C GLN A 403 0.92 14.81 30.52
N GLN A 404 0.73 15.28 29.28
CA GLN A 404 -0.48 15.04 28.49
C GLN A 404 -0.17 14.15 27.29
N ASN A 405 -1.05 13.20 27.03
CA ASN A 405 -0.95 12.33 25.86
C ASN A 405 -1.48 13.05 24.62
N VAL A 406 -0.62 13.20 23.63
CA VAL A 406 -0.89 13.85 22.35
C VAL A 406 -0.93 12.80 21.27
N VAL A 407 -2.03 12.76 20.52
CA VAL A 407 -2.20 11.87 19.37
C VAL A 407 -1.62 12.53 18.12
N PHE A 408 -0.75 11.81 17.42
CA PHE A 408 -0.13 12.25 16.18
C PHE A 408 -0.84 11.62 14.97
N CYS A 409 -1.33 12.45 14.05
CA CYS A 409 -2.09 12.01 12.88
C CYS A 409 -1.87 12.96 11.69
N GLY A 410 -1.62 12.40 10.50
CA GLY A 410 -1.38 13.19 9.28
C GLY A 410 -2.64 13.80 8.62
N HIS A 411 -3.84 13.64 9.18
CA HIS A 411 -5.08 14.10 8.53
C HIS A 411 -6.19 14.60 9.48
N SER A 412 -6.02 14.51 10.80
CA SER A 412 -7.05 14.92 11.75
C SER A 412 -6.81 16.31 12.29
N LYS A 413 -7.82 17.19 12.20
CA LYS A 413 -7.80 18.52 12.85
C LYS A 413 -7.82 18.46 14.38
N LYS A 414 -8.20 17.32 14.96
CA LYS A 414 -8.26 17.08 16.41
C LYS A 414 -6.99 16.45 16.98
N ALA A 415 -5.97 16.27 16.14
CA ALA A 415 -4.71 15.62 16.48
C ALA A 415 -3.56 16.57 16.16
N ASP A 416 -2.40 16.28 16.76
CA ASP A 416 -1.18 16.90 16.31
C ASP A 416 -0.84 16.41 14.90
N HIS A 417 -0.64 17.39 14.01
CA HIS A 417 -0.30 17.21 12.61
C HIS A 417 0.91 18.07 12.24
N HIS A 418 1.62 18.64 13.24
CA HIS A 418 2.83 19.41 13.01
C HIS A 418 3.96 18.48 12.62
N THR A 419 4.35 18.57 11.35
CA THR A 419 5.46 17.84 10.75
C THR A 419 6.45 18.83 10.13
N PRO A 420 7.69 18.41 9.84
CA PRO A 420 8.62 19.21 9.06
C PRO A 420 7.97 19.77 7.78
N LYS A 421 8.14 21.07 7.54
CA LYS A 421 7.74 21.72 6.28
C LYS A 421 8.89 21.60 5.29
N LEU A 422 8.81 20.60 4.41
CA LEU A 422 9.86 20.34 3.42
C LEU A 422 9.69 21.24 2.18
N PRO A 423 10.79 21.72 1.56
CA PRO A 423 10.74 22.55 0.35
C PRO A 423 10.50 21.74 -0.93
N ASP A 424 10.51 20.42 -0.83
CA ASP A 424 10.31 19.46 -1.90
C ASP A 424 9.33 18.35 -1.48
N SER A 425 8.83 17.60 -2.45
CA SER A 425 7.99 16.41 -2.23
C SER A 425 8.67 15.19 -2.84
N SER A 426 8.43 14.03 -2.24
CA SER A 426 8.95 12.76 -2.73
C SER A 426 8.28 12.29 -4.03
N PHE A 427 9.00 11.47 -4.79
CA PHE A 427 8.44 10.74 -5.93
C PHE A 427 7.21 9.91 -5.52
N TYR A 428 7.23 9.28 -4.35
CA TYR A 428 6.08 8.56 -3.81
C TYR A 428 4.83 9.44 -3.74
N SER A 429 4.94 10.64 -3.16
CA SER A 429 3.81 11.57 -3.05
C SER A 429 3.32 12.06 -4.42
N ILE A 430 4.23 12.24 -5.38
CA ILE A 430 3.86 12.55 -6.77
C ILE A 430 3.10 11.38 -7.40
N MET A 431 3.57 10.14 -7.23
CA MET A 431 2.88 8.95 -7.74
C MET A 431 1.51 8.78 -7.10
N LEU A 432 1.39 9.00 -5.78
CA LEU A 432 0.14 8.90 -5.03
C LEU A 432 -0.90 9.89 -5.56
N THR A 433 -0.52 11.16 -5.68
CA THR A 433 -1.43 12.23 -6.14
C THR A 433 -1.77 12.11 -7.63
N LEU A 434 -0.88 11.57 -8.46
CA LEU A 434 -1.21 11.24 -9.84
C LEU A 434 -2.17 10.05 -9.94
N HIS A 435 -2.05 9.07 -9.04
CA HIS A 435 -2.89 7.89 -9.00
C HIS A 435 -4.32 8.23 -8.55
N ASP A 436 -4.46 8.93 -7.44
CA ASP A 436 -5.76 9.35 -6.89
C ASP A 436 -6.36 10.58 -7.62
N GLY A 437 -5.59 11.21 -8.50
CA GLY A 437 -6.01 12.33 -9.33
C GLY A 437 -5.91 13.70 -8.66
N THR A 438 -5.62 13.77 -7.37
CA THR A 438 -5.50 15.03 -6.62
C THR A 438 -4.35 15.91 -7.08
N PHE A 439 -3.41 15.37 -7.88
CA PHE A 439 -2.41 16.15 -8.60
C PHE A 439 -3.06 17.17 -9.54
N PHE A 440 -4.17 16.81 -10.19
CA PHE A 440 -4.85 17.68 -11.16
C PHE A 440 -5.95 18.49 -10.51
N ALA A 441 -6.90 17.82 -9.83
CA ALA A 441 -8.04 18.44 -9.17
C ALA A 441 -8.78 17.41 -8.31
N SER A 442 -9.57 17.87 -7.33
CA SER A 442 -10.40 17.00 -6.49
C SER A 442 -11.48 16.22 -7.26
N TRP A 443 -11.97 16.75 -8.38
CA TRP A 443 -12.96 16.07 -9.24
C TRP A 443 -12.34 15.03 -10.17
N TRP A 444 -11.02 14.89 -10.21
CA TRP A 444 -10.33 13.97 -11.11
C TRP A 444 -10.67 12.50 -10.87
N VAL A 445 -11.21 12.18 -9.69
CA VAL A 445 -11.83 10.89 -9.37
C VAL A 445 -12.78 10.41 -10.48
N TRP A 446 -13.55 11.30 -11.11
CA TRP A 446 -14.46 10.95 -12.21
C TRP A 446 -13.73 10.59 -13.52
N VAL A 447 -12.52 11.12 -13.72
CA VAL A 447 -11.65 10.74 -14.85
C VAL A 447 -11.09 9.33 -14.62
N ASN A 448 -10.72 9.02 -13.38
CA ASN A 448 -10.32 7.66 -12.99
C ASN A 448 -11.47 6.66 -13.19
N ASP A 449 -12.70 7.01 -12.79
CA ASP A 449 -13.90 6.21 -13.05
C ASP A 449 -14.13 5.98 -14.54
N TYR A 450 -13.99 7.04 -15.35
CA TYR A 450 -14.11 6.94 -16.80
C TYR A 450 -13.05 5.99 -17.38
N ALA A 451 -11.79 6.09 -16.94
CA ALA A 451 -10.72 5.20 -17.36
C ALA A 451 -11.02 3.75 -16.98
N SER A 452 -11.50 3.51 -15.75
CA SER A 452 -11.93 2.19 -15.26
C SER A 452 -13.08 1.62 -16.09
N LEU A 453 -14.11 2.41 -16.39
CA LEU A 453 -15.22 2.00 -17.26
C LEU A 453 -14.74 1.67 -18.67
N MET A 454 -13.83 2.47 -19.23
CA MET A 454 -13.23 2.18 -20.54
C MET A 454 -12.36 0.91 -20.51
N LEU A 455 -11.68 0.62 -19.40
CA LEU A 455 -10.98 -0.65 -19.21
C LEU A 455 -11.96 -1.82 -19.22
N LEU A 456 -13.09 -1.75 -18.50
CA LEU A 456 -14.14 -2.78 -18.52
C LEU A 456 -14.64 -3.04 -19.95
N VAL A 457 -14.90 -1.96 -20.71
CA VAL A 457 -15.25 -2.03 -22.13
C VAL A 457 -14.17 -2.74 -22.95
N LEU A 458 -12.89 -2.42 -22.73
CA LEU A 458 -11.77 -3.01 -23.45
C LEU A 458 -11.63 -4.50 -23.15
N LEU A 459 -11.76 -4.90 -21.88
CA LEU A 459 -11.74 -6.31 -21.45
C LEU A 459 -12.88 -7.08 -22.11
N PHE A 460 -14.12 -6.60 -21.97
CA PHE A 460 -15.30 -7.25 -22.54
C PHE A 460 -15.22 -7.38 -24.07
N THR A 461 -14.92 -6.28 -24.75
CA THR A 461 -14.79 -6.29 -26.22
C THR A 461 -13.58 -7.09 -26.69
N GLY A 462 -12.51 -7.18 -25.90
CA GLY A 462 -11.34 -8.04 -26.13
C GLY A 462 -11.72 -9.52 -26.10
N VAL A 463 -12.38 -9.97 -25.03
CA VAL A 463 -12.89 -11.34 -24.84
C VAL A 463 -13.83 -11.73 -25.98
N MET A 464 -14.82 -10.89 -26.31
CA MET A 464 -15.75 -11.15 -27.43
C MET A 464 -15.00 -11.34 -28.77
N ARG A 465 -13.96 -10.54 -29.02
CA ARG A 465 -13.16 -10.64 -30.25
C ARG A 465 -12.36 -11.93 -30.30
N TRP A 466 -11.86 -12.40 -29.16
CA TRP A 466 -11.15 -13.66 -29.06
C TRP A 466 -12.06 -14.85 -29.35
N PHE A 467 -13.24 -14.93 -28.71
CA PHE A 467 -14.22 -15.99 -28.97
C PHE A 467 -14.62 -16.08 -30.45
N LYS A 468 -14.93 -14.94 -31.07
CA LYS A 468 -15.29 -14.90 -32.51
C LYS A 468 -14.13 -15.33 -33.43
N LYS A 469 -12.86 -15.10 -33.04
CA LYS A 469 -11.68 -15.55 -33.79
C LYS A 469 -11.50 -17.07 -33.67
N LYS A 470 -11.70 -17.64 -32.48
CA LYS A 470 -11.60 -19.09 -32.24
C LYS A 470 -12.64 -19.87 -33.04
N HIS A 471 -13.91 -19.45 -33.00
CA HIS A 471 -14.98 -20.11 -33.77
C HIS A 471 -14.73 -20.11 -35.28
N ARG A 472 -14.17 -19.03 -35.83
CA ARG A 472 -13.84 -18.97 -37.27
C ARG A 472 -12.67 -19.89 -37.66
N ILE A 473 -11.77 -20.23 -36.74
CA ILE A 473 -10.68 -21.19 -37.00
C ILE A 473 -11.20 -22.63 -36.87
N GLY A 474 -12.14 -22.87 -35.94
CA GLY A 474 -12.83 -24.16 -35.80
C GLY A 474 -13.75 -24.49 -36.98
N SER A 475 -14.52 -23.53 -37.48
CA SER A 475 -15.46 -23.71 -38.60
C SER A 475 -14.81 -23.75 -39.99
N VAL A 476 -13.49 -23.59 -40.06
CA VAL A 476 -12.69 -23.70 -41.31
C VAL A 476 -11.86 -24.99 -41.29
N ARG A 477 -11.86 -25.72 -40.17
CA ARG A 477 -11.17 -27.01 -39.97
C ARG A 477 -12.14 -28.19 -39.82
N ALA A 478 -13.44 -27.92 -39.70
CA ALA A 478 -14.53 -28.86 -39.93
C ALA A 478 -15.13 -28.53 -41.28
#